data_AF-A0A8E8EXV8-F1
#
_entry.id   AF-A0A8E8EXV8-F1
#
_cell.length_a   1.000
_cell.length_b   1.000
_cell.length_c   1.000
_cell.angle_alpha   90.00
_cell.angle_beta   90.00
_cell.angle_gamma   90.00
#
_symmetry.space_group_name_H-M   'P 1'
#
loop_
_entity.id
_entity.type
_entity.pdbx_description
1 polymer ?
#
loop_
_entity_poly.entity_id
_entity_poly.type
_entity_poly.pdbx_seq_one_letter_code
_entity_poly.pdbx_strand_id
1 'polypeptide(L)'
;MRDVTAAVAVALLVALAGCGGLGGAGPPGAPPPSIESVSAPDSLGHDERATVEATVRWEGLAGDADGSADGDGGSADEAGANATLDPVRVGVRVGNRTLLAENRSVPANGSMAVTAEVDAAALDPGEHELSVTVGEAAATRTVIVEEARAATFAVSEVDAPERVAYGEDLSVAATVRNAGDLAGNQTVAVRYGTGATANRTVALDGGAEARVSVSLADVQLDGGDHPLVVATANRTRERTVTLVHPSPYEKTTLRLHVDDGAVDRNVSGVVAAATGYWERTDERYLGYPVEYERTADADRADVVLRFDRVERCGVEETNETRYFGCADLLVDEPRTPMTATVDPRISDAEMNATIVHELGHVQGLEHGEEPVGLMSATSTVATHRPVTVHLRADDGSVPRRVEEEVAAALDHFATRDDLAGSDGFAWEFVDSAREAHVQITYDDRGEVCFADGGGSCTVDGEYYGQQDVRLERVDDEVVAWHVGASFAPVLLEEVPLELTRETDRREREAWPE
;
A
#
# COMPACT_ATOMS: atom_id res chain seq x y z
N MET A 1 29.38 18.04 8.41
CA MET A 1 30.67 18.72 8.65
C MET A 1 31.53 18.47 7.43
N ARG A 2 31.55 19.41 6.48
CA ARG A 2 32.44 19.34 5.32
C ARG A 2 33.61 20.27 5.63
N ASP A 3 34.79 19.67 5.68
CA ASP A 3 36.05 20.37 5.87
C ASP A 3 36.25 21.36 4.71
N VAL A 4 36.29 22.63 5.07
CA VAL A 4 36.75 23.70 4.21
C VAL A 4 38.25 23.48 4.04
N THR A 5 38.66 22.78 2.99
CA THR A 5 40.06 22.73 2.58
C THR A 5 40.45 24.12 2.11
N ALA A 6 41.09 24.86 3.02
CA ALA A 6 41.80 26.09 2.72
C ALA A 6 42.82 25.79 1.62
N ALA A 7 42.62 26.37 0.44
CA ALA A 7 43.61 26.36 -0.62
C ALA A 7 44.85 27.12 -0.12
N VAL A 8 45.89 26.38 0.22
CA VAL A 8 47.20 26.92 0.58
C VAL A 8 47.80 27.49 -0.70
N ALA A 9 47.93 28.82 -0.77
CA ALA A 9 48.67 29.51 -1.81
C ALA A 9 50.15 29.12 -1.71
N VAL A 10 50.57 28.12 -2.48
CA VAL A 10 51.99 27.75 -2.62
C VAL A 10 52.57 28.62 -3.73
N ALA A 11 53.37 29.61 -3.35
CA ALA A 11 54.21 30.38 -4.26
C ALA A 11 55.35 29.47 -4.76
N LEU A 12 55.15 28.81 -5.91
CA LEU A 12 56.19 28.04 -6.58
C LEU A 12 56.92 28.95 -7.58
N LEU A 13 58.24 29.09 -7.42
CA LEU A 13 59.14 29.80 -8.34
C LEU A 13 59.15 29.12 -9.72
N VAL A 14 58.75 29.85 -10.77
CA VAL A 14 58.71 29.39 -12.17
C VAL A 14 60.02 29.72 -12.90
N ALA A 15 60.43 28.81 -13.78
CA ALA A 15 61.61 28.90 -14.64
C ALA A 15 61.45 29.98 -15.73
N LEU A 16 62.41 30.90 -15.79
CA LEU A 16 62.57 31.88 -16.85
C LEU A 16 63.14 31.22 -18.11
N ALA A 17 62.33 31.09 -19.16
CA ALA A 17 62.84 30.75 -20.50
C ALA A 17 63.52 32.00 -21.10
N GLY A 18 64.82 32.14 -20.86
CA GLY A 18 65.63 33.16 -21.51
C GLY A 18 65.81 32.86 -23.00
N CYS A 19 65.10 33.58 -23.87
CA CYS A 19 65.49 33.72 -25.26
C CYS A 19 66.45 34.92 -25.39
N GLY A 20 67.75 34.62 -25.51
CA GLY A 20 68.74 35.61 -25.94
C GLY A 20 68.57 35.94 -27.42
N GLY A 21 68.35 37.21 -27.73
CA GLY A 21 68.28 37.75 -29.08
C GLY A 21 68.89 39.15 -29.14
N LEU A 22 69.90 39.30 -30.00
CA LEU A 22 70.87 40.38 -30.06
C LEU A 22 70.33 41.72 -30.62
N GLY A 23 70.71 42.83 -29.98
CA GLY A 23 71.31 44.00 -30.63
C GLY A 23 70.39 45.04 -31.31
N GLY A 24 70.15 46.15 -30.61
CA GLY A 24 69.73 47.43 -31.20
C GLY A 24 69.61 48.52 -30.15
N ALA A 25 70.63 49.40 -30.05
CA ALA A 25 70.63 50.52 -29.12
C ALA A 25 69.61 51.59 -29.56
N GLY A 26 68.43 51.59 -28.94
CA GLY A 26 67.50 52.73 -28.87
C GLY A 26 67.82 53.64 -27.67
N PRO A 27 67.16 54.81 -27.55
CA PRO A 27 67.41 55.80 -26.47
C PRO A 27 67.16 55.17 -25.08
N PRO A 28 67.58 55.80 -23.95
CA PRO A 28 67.45 55.18 -22.62
C PRO A 28 65.98 54.85 -22.35
N GLY A 29 65.63 53.58 -22.55
CA GLY A 29 64.28 53.08 -22.37
C GLY A 29 63.99 53.00 -20.87
N ALA A 30 62.72 53.20 -20.54
CA ALA A 30 62.20 52.89 -19.21
C ALA A 30 62.70 51.52 -18.72
N PRO A 31 62.97 51.33 -17.41
CA PRO A 31 63.32 50.02 -16.90
C PRO A 31 62.27 48.99 -17.36
N PRO A 32 62.67 47.81 -17.86
CA PRO A 32 61.71 46.83 -18.29
C PRO A 32 60.91 46.30 -17.10
N PRO A 33 59.59 46.06 -17.25
CA PRO A 33 58.82 45.38 -16.22
C PRO A 33 59.35 43.95 -16.00
N SER A 34 59.25 43.46 -14.77
CA SER A 34 59.41 42.05 -14.41
C SER A 34 58.13 41.57 -13.70
N ILE A 35 57.59 40.43 -14.14
CA ILE A 35 56.46 39.79 -13.45
C ILE A 35 57.07 38.88 -12.39
N GLU A 36 56.86 39.21 -11.12
CA GLU A 36 57.47 38.48 -10.00
C GLU A 36 56.67 37.24 -9.59
N SER A 37 55.35 37.32 -9.69
CA SER A 37 54.45 36.22 -9.34
C SER A 37 53.19 36.28 -10.17
N VAL A 38 52.64 35.09 -10.46
CA VAL A 38 51.29 34.91 -10.99
C VAL A 38 50.61 33.87 -10.12
N SER A 39 49.63 34.32 -9.33
CA SER A 39 48.77 33.48 -8.51
C SER A 39 47.51 33.14 -9.30
N ALA A 40 47.28 31.86 -9.51
CA ALA A 40 46.09 31.31 -10.14
C ALA A 40 45.90 29.87 -9.62
N PRO A 41 44.65 29.35 -9.57
CA PRO A 41 44.41 27.97 -9.19
C PRO A 41 44.99 27.01 -10.24
N ASP A 42 45.37 25.81 -9.80
CA ASP A 42 45.88 24.75 -10.68
C ASP A 42 44.75 24.11 -11.50
N SER A 43 43.55 24.02 -10.92
CA SER A 43 42.35 23.52 -11.58
C SER A 43 41.11 24.36 -11.22
N LEU A 44 40.14 24.35 -12.11
CA LEU A 44 38.82 24.95 -11.94
C LEU A 44 37.75 23.91 -12.25
N GLY A 45 36.75 23.81 -11.39
CA GLY A 45 35.51 23.10 -11.74
C GLY A 45 34.81 23.76 -12.93
N HIS A 46 33.97 22.99 -13.64
CA HIS A 46 33.27 23.42 -14.86
C HIS A 46 32.55 24.79 -14.79
N ASP A 47 32.00 25.17 -13.62
CA ASP A 47 31.32 26.46 -13.39
C ASP A 47 32.05 27.35 -12.37
N GLU A 48 33.31 27.03 -12.06
CA GLU A 48 34.07 27.77 -11.06
C GLU A 48 34.59 29.10 -11.62
N ARG A 49 34.61 30.11 -10.76
CA ARG A 49 35.25 31.40 -11.04
C ARG A 49 36.43 31.59 -10.12
N ALA A 50 37.54 32.07 -10.66
CA ALA A 50 38.71 32.42 -9.88
C ALA A 50 39.36 33.71 -10.34
N THR A 51 40.02 34.36 -9.40
CA THR A 51 40.81 35.55 -9.66
C THR A 51 42.25 35.16 -9.92
N VAL A 52 42.77 35.61 -11.05
CA VAL A 52 44.20 35.61 -11.36
C VAL A 52 44.78 36.92 -10.85
N GLU A 53 45.86 36.85 -10.09
CA GLU A 53 46.59 38.02 -9.60
C GLU A 53 48.07 37.92 -9.97
N ALA A 54 48.60 38.94 -10.63
CA ALA A 54 50.01 39.05 -10.96
C ALA A 54 50.63 40.28 -10.31
N THR A 55 51.81 40.10 -9.70
CA THR A 55 52.60 41.20 -9.14
C THR A 55 53.72 41.54 -10.11
N VAL A 56 53.78 42.81 -10.51
CA VAL A 56 54.74 43.33 -11.48
C VAL A 56 55.60 44.37 -10.78
N ARG A 57 56.92 44.30 -11.01
CA ARG A 57 57.86 45.32 -10.56
C ARG A 57 58.64 45.93 -11.70
N TRP A 58 59.01 47.18 -11.52
CA TRP A 58 59.97 47.90 -12.36
C TRP A 58 61.19 48.20 -11.50
N GLU A 59 62.29 47.51 -11.76
CA GLU A 59 63.55 47.74 -11.03
C GLU A 59 64.05 49.16 -11.30
N GLY A 60 64.45 49.86 -10.24
CA GLY A 60 64.93 51.24 -10.31
C GLY A 60 63.85 52.33 -10.16
N LEU A 61 62.59 51.97 -9.91
CA LEU A 61 61.49 52.93 -9.65
C LEU A 61 61.06 53.04 -8.18
N ALA A 62 61.67 52.34 -7.22
CA ALA A 62 61.18 52.32 -5.83
C ALA A 62 62.07 53.08 -4.82
N GLY A 63 61.55 54.20 -4.29
CA GLY A 63 61.47 54.45 -2.85
C GLY A 63 62.44 55.43 -2.17
N ASP A 64 62.37 56.73 -2.44
CA ASP A 64 62.80 57.75 -1.47
C ASP A 64 61.60 58.21 -0.63
N ALA A 65 61.21 57.38 0.34
CA ALA A 65 60.32 57.80 1.41
C ALA A 65 60.71 57.09 2.72
N ASP A 66 61.95 57.29 3.15
CA ASP A 66 62.29 57.16 4.57
C ASP A 66 62.60 58.56 5.12
N GLY A 67 61.54 59.24 5.56
CA GLY A 67 61.62 60.56 6.16
C GLY A 67 62.07 60.48 7.61
N SER A 68 63.38 60.40 7.84
CA SER A 68 63.99 60.74 9.12
C SER A 68 65.03 61.86 8.98
N ALA A 69 64.76 62.94 9.73
CA ALA A 69 65.65 63.96 10.29
C ALA A 69 66.19 65.12 9.41
N ASP A 70 65.75 66.33 9.79
CA ASP A 70 66.51 67.57 10.04
C ASP A 70 67.75 67.92 9.18
N GLY A 71 67.71 69.13 8.60
CA GLY A 71 68.92 69.97 8.47
C GLY A 71 69.25 70.54 7.08
N ASP A 72 68.76 71.76 6.83
CA ASP A 72 69.40 72.91 6.16
C ASP A 72 70.33 72.72 4.93
N GLY A 73 69.88 73.26 3.79
CA GLY A 73 70.68 74.18 2.96
C GLY A 73 71.59 73.61 1.87
N GLY A 74 71.11 73.60 0.61
CA GLY A 74 71.99 73.55 -0.56
C GLY A 74 71.28 73.19 -1.87
N SER A 75 70.90 74.21 -2.66
CA SER A 75 70.33 74.05 -4.00
C SER A 75 71.33 73.48 -5.00
N ALA A 76 70.96 72.35 -5.63
CA ALA A 76 71.41 71.94 -6.96
C ALA A 76 70.31 71.07 -7.61
N ASP A 77 69.78 71.56 -8.72
CA ASP A 77 69.08 70.85 -9.79
C ASP A 77 67.92 69.90 -9.41
N GLU A 78 66.71 70.49 -9.38
CA GLU A 78 65.46 69.77 -9.64
C GLU A 78 65.50 69.14 -11.06
N ALA A 79 65.77 67.85 -11.12
CA ALA A 79 65.30 66.97 -12.20
C ALA A 79 65.23 65.50 -11.73
N GLY A 80 64.77 65.26 -10.49
CA GLY A 80 64.21 63.96 -10.12
C GLY A 80 62.81 63.87 -10.72
N ALA A 81 62.74 63.72 -12.04
CA ALA A 81 61.47 63.51 -12.73
C ALA A 81 60.78 62.33 -12.04
N ASN A 82 59.58 62.60 -11.51
CA ASN A 82 58.55 61.57 -11.42
C ASN A 82 58.36 61.09 -12.85
N ALA A 83 59.20 60.13 -13.27
CA ALA A 83 59.28 59.66 -14.64
C ALA A 83 57.94 59.02 -14.90
N THR A 84 57.07 59.80 -15.52
CA THR A 84 55.78 59.35 -16.02
C THR A 84 56.13 58.48 -17.19
N LEU A 85 56.38 57.21 -16.89
CA LEU A 85 56.57 56.21 -17.91
C LEU A 85 55.32 56.18 -18.77
N ASP A 86 55.52 55.99 -20.06
CA ASP A 86 54.41 55.81 -20.99
C ASP A 86 53.51 54.66 -20.48
N PRO A 87 52.18 54.80 -20.59
CA PRO A 87 51.27 53.73 -20.19
C PRO A 87 51.63 52.42 -20.88
N VAL A 88 51.78 51.36 -20.08
CA VAL A 88 52.11 50.02 -20.57
C VAL A 88 50.84 49.27 -20.92
N ARG A 89 50.89 48.47 -21.98
CA ARG A 89 49.79 47.54 -22.30
C ARG A 89 49.83 46.37 -21.31
N VAL A 90 48.72 46.17 -20.61
CA VAL A 90 48.47 45.05 -19.72
C VAL A 90 47.46 44.12 -20.38
N GLY A 91 47.77 42.83 -20.39
CA GLY A 91 46.91 41.80 -20.95
C GLY A 91 46.88 40.56 -20.08
N VAL A 92 45.69 39.97 -19.91
CA VAL A 92 45.52 38.64 -19.31
C VAL A 92 44.69 37.81 -20.28
N ARG A 93 45.18 36.62 -20.62
CA ARG A 93 44.52 35.67 -21.51
C ARG A 93 44.50 34.27 -20.91
N VAL A 94 43.47 33.49 -21.24
CA VAL A 94 43.41 32.04 -20.99
C VAL A 94 43.09 31.37 -22.31
N GLY A 95 44.01 30.56 -22.82
CA GLY A 95 43.96 30.03 -24.18
C GLY A 95 43.78 31.15 -25.20
N ASN A 96 42.69 31.08 -25.98
CA ASN A 96 42.35 32.11 -26.98
C ASN A 96 41.49 33.26 -26.41
N ARG A 97 41.05 33.17 -25.16
CA ARG A 97 40.13 34.14 -24.56
C ARG A 97 40.89 35.28 -23.89
N THR A 98 40.51 36.52 -24.18
CA THR A 98 41.08 37.71 -23.52
C THR A 98 40.21 38.08 -22.32
N LEU A 99 40.80 38.08 -21.13
CA LEU A 99 40.13 38.43 -19.87
C LEU A 99 40.32 39.91 -19.53
N LEU A 100 41.52 40.43 -19.80
CA LEU A 100 41.87 41.84 -19.60
C LEU A 100 42.75 42.29 -20.76
N ALA A 101 42.51 43.49 -21.29
CA ALA A 101 43.39 44.16 -22.25
C ALA A 101 43.20 45.67 -22.17
N GLU A 102 44.16 46.37 -21.57
CA GLU A 102 44.10 47.82 -21.39
C GLU A 102 45.50 48.45 -21.27
N ASN A 103 45.59 49.77 -21.39
CA ASN A 103 46.82 50.50 -21.11
C ASN A 103 46.75 51.05 -19.69
N ARG A 104 47.75 50.75 -18.85
CA ARG A 104 47.86 51.23 -17.47
C ARG A 104 49.07 52.13 -17.30
N SER A 105 48.92 53.24 -16.59
CA SER A 105 50.04 54.07 -16.15
C SER A 105 50.91 53.31 -15.16
N VAL A 106 52.24 53.39 -15.29
CA VAL A 106 53.16 52.76 -14.33
C VAL A 106 53.16 53.56 -13.02
N PRO A 107 52.88 52.92 -11.87
CA PRO A 107 52.92 53.59 -10.58
C PRO A 107 54.32 54.09 -10.23
N ALA A 108 54.41 55.26 -9.58
CA ALA A 108 55.68 55.86 -9.16
C ALA A 108 56.45 55.03 -8.13
N ASN A 109 55.80 54.08 -7.45
CA ASN A 109 56.46 53.13 -6.54
C ASN A 109 57.03 51.91 -7.26
N GLY A 110 56.91 51.84 -8.59
CA GLY A 110 57.43 50.74 -9.40
C GLY A 110 56.74 49.39 -9.16
N SER A 111 55.54 49.36 -8.57
CA SER A 111 54.80 48.11 -8.27
C SER A 111 53.37 48.18 -8.78
N MET A 112 52.95 47.19 -9.57
CA MET A 112 51.58 47.08 -10.10
C MET A 112 51.01 45.69 -9.82
N ALA A 113 49.76 45.67 -9.35
CA ALA A 113 48.95 44.45 -9.29
C ALA A 113 48.04 44.39 -10.53
N VAL A 114 48.04 43.25 -11.21
CA VAL A 114 47.14 42.96 -12.32
C VAL A 114 46.20 41.86 -11.88
N THR A 115 44.91 42.14 -11.88
CA THR A 115 43.87 41.17 -11.54
C THR A 115 42.93 40.94 -12.71
N ALA A 116 42.52 39.70 -12.92
CA ALA A 116 41.50 39.33 -13.90
C ALA A 116 40.70 38.13 -13.38
N GLU A 117 39.41 38.07 -13.68
CA GLU A 117 38.59 36.90 -13.37
C GLU A 117 38.58 35.92 -14.54
N VAL A 118 38.76 34.64 -14.22
CA VAL A 118 38.57 33.51 -15.11
C VAL A 118 37.21 32.91 -14.78
N ASP A 119 36.37 32.74 -15.80
CA ASP A 119 35.07 32.05 -15.71
C ASP A 119 35.18 30.72 -16.47
N ALA A 120 35.28 29.61 -15.74
CA ALA A 120 35.47 28.28 -16.34
C ALA A 120 34.30 27.87 -17.24
N ALA A 121 33.08 28.35 -16.95
CA ALA A 121 31.89 28.10 -17.76
C ALA A 121 32.00 28.63 -19.20
N ALA A 122 32.99 29.48 -19.48
CA ALA A 122 33.24 30.08 -20.79
C ALA A 122 34.44 29.46 -21.53
N LEU A 123 34.99 28.36 -21.00
CA LEU A 123 36.14 27.62 -21.53
C LEU A 123 35.75 26.16 -21.78
N ASP A 124 36.36 25.52 -22.80
CA ASP A 124 36.20 24.08 -23.01
C ASP A 124 36.97 23.28 -21.93
N PRO A 125 36.55 22.05 -21.55
CA PRO A 125 37.31 21.22 -20.62
C PRO A 125 38.72 20.89 -21.16
N GLY A 126 39.70 20.81 -20.25
CA GLY A 126 41.09 20.47 -20.56
C GLY A 126 42.10 21.50 -20.07
N GLU A 127 43.34 21.37 -20.55
CA GLU A 127 44.45 22.26 -20.20
C GLU A 127 44.40 23.57 -21.01
N HIS A 128 44.48 24.71 -20.31
CA HIS A 128 44.60 26.03 -20.93
C HIS A 128 45.85 26.75 -20.44
N GLU A 129 46.53 27.44 -21.35
CA GLU A 129 47.62 28.34 -20.99
C GLU A 129 47.05 29.70 -20.54
N LEU A 130 47.24 30.05 -19.27
CA LEU A 130 47.04 31.38 -18.71
C LEU A 130 48.30 32.21 -19.01
N SER A 131 48.15 33.35 -19.68
CA SER A 131 49.24 34.28 -19.99
C SER A 131 48.94 35.67 -19.43
N VAL A 132 49.90 36.24 -18.70
CA VAL A 132 49.90 37.63 -18.24
C VAL A 132 51.01 38.38 -18.97
N THR A 133 50.66 39.46 -19.65
CA THR A 133 51.59 40.31 -20.40
C THR A 133 51.55 41.75 -19.88
N VAL A 134 52.71 42.35 -19.60
CA VAL A 134 52.84 43.74 -19.17
C VAL A 134 54.00 44.37 -19.93
N GLY A 135 53.68 45.23 -20.91
CA GLY A 135 54.68 45.71 -21.86
C GLY A 135 55.33 44.52 -22.60
N GLU A 136 56.65 44.39 -22.46
CA GLU A 136 57.43 43.28 -23.04
C GLU A 136 57.56 42.06 -22.11
N ALA A 137 57.14 42.17 -20.85
CA ALA A 137 57.21 41.05 -19.90
C ALA A 137 56.00 40.12 -20.09
N ALA A 138 56.26 38.81 -20.10
CA ALA A 138 55.23 37.78 -20.18
C ALA A 138 55.50 36.67 -19.17
N ALA A 139 54.45 36.17 -18.54
CA ALA A 139 54.48 34.99 -17.69
C ALA A 139 53.32 34.06 -18.07
N THR A 140 53.57 32.75 -18.10
CA THR A 140 52.55 31.75 -18.40
C THR A 140 52.41 30.73 -17.27
N ARG A 141 51.21 30.17 -17.14
CA ARG A 141 50.86 29.08 -16.23
C ARG A 141 49.80 28.20 -16.88
N THR A 142 49.76 26.92 -16.56
CA THR A 142 48.64 26.05 -16.96
C THR A 142 47.52 26.14 -15.94
N VAL A 143 46.28 26.22 -16.42
CA VAL A 143 45.06 26.01 -15.63
C VAL A 143 44.27 24.88 -16.26
N ILE A 144 43.79 23.93 -15.46
CA ILE A 144 42.99 22.80 -15.93
C ILE A 144 41.51 23.11 -15.68
N VAL A 145 40.69 23.06 -16.72
CA VAL A 145 39.22 23.12 -16.59
C VAL A 145 38.70 21.69 -16.56
N GLU A 146 38.09 21.29 -15.46
CA GLU A 146 37.56 19.93 -15.28
C GLU A 146 36.30 19.69 -16.14
N GLU A 147 36.11 18.47 -16.61
CA GLU A 147 34.89 18.08 -17.33
C GLU A 147 33.71 17.92 -16.35
N ALA A 148 32.55 18.48 -16.70
CA ALA A 148 31.36 18.40 -15.87
C ALA A 148 30.86 16.96 -15.73
N ARG A 149 30.63 16.51 -14.50
CA ARG A 149 30.07 15.18 -14.26
C ARG A 149 28.59 15.16 -14.62
N ALA A 150 28.19 14.18 -15.42
CA ALA A 150 26.78 13.97 -15.76
C ALA A 150 25.90 13.77 -14.52
N ALA A 151 24.63 14.18 -14.62
CA ALA A 151 23.66 14.05 -13.55
C ALA A 151 23.57 12.60 -13.05
N THR A 152 23.82 12.38 -11.76
CA THR A 152 23.82 11.06 -11.14
C THR A 152 23.00 11.11 -9.86
N PHE A 153 21.86 10.43 -9.86
CA PHE A 153 20.85 10.57 -8.80
C PHE A 153 20.95 9.48 -7.75
N ALA A 154 21.07 9.88 -6.49
CA ALA A 154 21.07 8.97 -5.35
C ALA A 154 19.93 9.30 -4.38
N VAL A 155 19.33 8.25 -3.80
CA VAL A 155 18.41 8.36 -2.67
C VAL A 155 19.21 8.31 -1.37
N SER A 156 19.20 9.41 -0.63
CA SER A 156 19.92 9.52 0.65
C SER A 156 19.09 9.04 1.83
N GLU A 157 17.78 9.29 1.81
CA GLU A 157 16.85 9.00 2.90
C GLU A 157 15.50 8.53 2.34
N VAL A 158 14.86 7.59 3.03
CA VAL A 158 13.49 7.14 2.78
C VAL A 158 12.73 7.16 4.10
N ASP A 159 11.65 7.94 4.13
CA ASP A 159 10.76 8.15 5.25
C ASP A 159 9.39 7.56 4.91
N ALA A 160 8.92 6.69 5.79
CA ALA A 160 7.69 5.91 5.65
C ALA A 160 7.30 5.37 7.04
N PRO A 161 6.00 5.13 7.30
CA PRO A 161 5.57 4.51 8.54
C PRO A 161 6.15 3.09 8.68
N GLU A 162 6.23 2.58 9.91
CA GLU A 162 6.65 1.19 10.16
C GLU A 162 5.55 0.20 9.81
N ARG A 163 4.28 0.61 9.96
CA ARG A 163 3.09 -0.21 9.73
C ARG A 163 2.07 0.54 8.88
N VAL A 164 1.37 -0.18 8.02
CA VAL A 164 0.20 0.31 7.26
C VAL A 164 -0.92 -0.72 7.42
N ALA A 165 -2.16 -0.27 7.58
CA ALA A 165 -3.31 -1.19 7.63
C ALA A 165 -3.74 -1.57 6.21
N TYR A 166 -4.35 -2.75 6.08
CA TYR A 166 -4.95 -3.19 4.81
C TYR A 166 -6.00 -2.20 4.31
N GLY A 167 -5.96 -1.89 3.01
CA GLY A 167 -6.87 -0.94 2.35
C GLY A 167 -6.56 0.54 2.61
N GLU A 168 -5.57 0.87 3.46
CA GLU A 168 -5.17 2.25 3.73
C GLU A 168 -4.08 2.74 2.76
N ASP A 169 -3.93 4.06 2.71
CA ASP A 169 -2.92 4.74 1.89
C ASP A 169 -1.53 4.74 2.56
N LEU A 170 -0.51 4.26 1.85
CA LEU A 170 0.89 4.32 2.29
C LEU A 170 1.59 5.58 1.75
N SER A 171 1.83 6.55 2.62
CA SER A 171 2.60 7.76 2.31
C SER A 171 4.12 7.52 2.44
N VAL A 172 4.86 7.85 1.38
CA VAL A 172 6.32 7.66 1.30
C VAL A 172 6.99 8.95 0.86
N ALA A 173 8.02 9.37 1.60
CA ALA A 173 8.87 10.48 1.23
C ALA A 173 10.32 10.03 1.04
N ALA A 174 10.98 10.53 0.00
CA ALA A 174 12.38 10.22 -0.28
C ALA A 174 13.17 11.49 -0.56
N THR A 175 14.39 11.57 -0.03
CA THR A 175 15.32 12.65 -0.33
C THR A 175 16.22 12.20 -1.48
N VAL A 176 16.14 12.92 -2.60
CA VAL A 176 16.90 12.63 -3.82
C VAL A 176 17.91 13.73 -4.06
N ARG A 177 19.17 13.33 -4.28
CA ARG A 177 20.27 14.24 -4.55
C ARG A 177 20.90 13.96 -5.91
N ASN A 178 21.14 15.00 -6.69
CA ASN A 178 22.01 14.94 -7.86
C ASN A 178 23.47 15.09 -7.41
N ALA A 179 24.27 14.04 -7.54
CA ALA A 179 25.69 14.04 -7.18
C ALA A 179 26.61 14.51 -8.34
N GLY A 180 26.05 14.70 -9.53
CA GLY A 180 26.75 15.28 -10.69
C GLY A 180 26.73 16.81 -10.67
N ASP A 181 27.38 17.39 -11.67
CA ASP A 181 27.53 18.85 -11.84
C ASP A 181 26.48 19.40 -12.82
N LEU A 182 26.03 18.58 -13.77
CA LEU A 182 24.98 18.97 -14.72
C LEU A 182 23.58 18.77 -14.15
N ALA A 183 22.66 19.66 -14.54
CA ALA A 183 21.24 19.52 -14.27
C ALA A 183 20.65 18.29 -14.98
N GLY A 184 19.62 17.68 -14.39
CA GLY A 184 18.94 16.55 -14.99
C GLY A 184 17.57 16.27 -14.40
N ASN A 185 16.81 15.43 -15.11
CA ASN A 185 15.52 14.93 -14.64
C ASN A 185 15.65 13.49 -14.14
N GLN A 186 15.01 13.19 -13.02
CA GLN A 186 14.97 11.85 -12.45
C GLN A 186 13.54 11.46 -12.10
N THR A 187 13.08 10.33 -12.64
CA THR A 187 11.86 9.65 -12.20
C THR A 187 12.17 8.75 -11.01
N VAL A 188 11.63 9.07 -9.85
CA VAL A 188 11.70 8.25 -8.64
C VAL A 188 10.57 7.25 -8.70
N ALA A 189 10.89 5.96 -8.73
CA ALA A 189 9.90 4.89 -8.67
C ALA A 189 9.84 4.34 -7.24
N VAL A 190 8.63 4.19 -6.70
CA VAL A 190 8.36 3.62 -5.39
C VAL A 190 7.49 2.38 -5.57
N ARG A 191 7.89 1.27 -4.97
CA ARG A 191 7.15 0.01 -4.99
C ARG A 191 7.04 -0.54 -3.57
N TYR A 192 5.87 -1.03 -3.19
CA TYR A 192 5.65 -1.73 -1.94
C TYR A 192 5.20 -3.18 -2.22
N GLY A 193 5.94 -4.15 -1.68
CA GLY A 193 5.68 -5.56 -1.89
C GLY A 193 5.61 -5.92 -3.39
N THR A 194 4.78 -6.90 -3.75
CA THR A 194 4.55 -7.29 -5.15
C THR A 194 3.46 -6.47 -5.85
N GLY A 195 2.76 -5.60 -5.12
CA GLY A 195 1.57 -4.89 -5.62
C GLY A 195 1.83 -3.41 -5.93
N ALA A 196 1.59 -2.53 -4.96
CA ALA A 196 1.44 -1.10 -5.18
C ALA A 196 2.71 -0.42 -5.73
N THR A 197 2.55 0.41 -6.76
CA THR A 197 3.63 1.21 -7.33
C THR A 197 3.20 2.66 -7.59
N ALA A 198 4.13 3.58 -7.39
CA ALA A 198 3.96 5.00 -7.69
C ALA A 198 5.26 5.54 -8.27
N ASN A 199 5.17 6.63 -9.04
CA ASN A 199 6.37 7.32 -9.50
C ASN A 199 6.19 8.84 -9.47
N ARG A 200 7.31 9.56 -9.37
CA ARG A 200 7.34 11.01 -9.42
C ARG A 200 8.64 11.50 -10.03
N THR A 201 8.54 12.42 -10.98
CA THR A 201 9.72 13.00 -11.65
C THR A 201 10.11 14.31 -10.99
N VAL A 202 11.41 14.51 -10.77
CA VAL A 202 12.02 15.73 -10.23
C VAL A 202 13.13 16.21 -11.16
N ALA A 203 13.25 17.52 -11.32
CA ALA A 203 14.37 18.16 -11.99
C ALA A 203 15.30 18.77 -10.92
N LEU A 204 16.60 18.46 -10.98
CA LEU A 204 17.58 18.99 -10.04
C LEU A 204 18.81 19.50 -10.79
N ASP A 205 19.29 20.67 -10.38
CA ASP A 205 20.60 21.18 -10.76
C ASP A 205 21.74 20.30 -10.20
N GLY A 206 22.96 20.54 -10.65
CA GLY A 206 24.14 19.89 -10.10
C GLY A 206 24.28 20.11 -8.59
N GLY A 207 24.57 19.04 -7.86
CA GLY A 207 24.73 19.09 -6.40
C GLY A 207 23.44 19.30 -5.58
N ALA A 208 22.32 19.67 -6.20
CA ALA A 208 21.06 19.97 -5.53
C ALA A 208 20.36 18.70 -5.00
N GLU A 209 19.49 18.90 -4.01
CA GLU A 209 18.64 17.85 -3.43
C GLU A 209 17.19 18.33 -3.27
N ALA A 210 16.25 17.40 -3.36
CA ALA A 210 14.84 17.66 -3.10
C ALA A 210 14.17 16.48 -2.42
N ARG A 211 13.14 16.78 -1.61
CA ARG A 211 12.25 15.78 -1.02
C ARG A 211 11.09 15.52 -1.97
N VAL A 212 10.88 14.25 -2.30
CA VAL A 212 9.83 13.76 -3.19
C VAL A 212 8.87 12.92 -2.37
N SER A 213 7.59 13.28 -2.38
CA SER A 213 6.54 12.52 -1.70
C SER A 213 5.58 11.88 -2.70
N VAL A 214 5.21 10.62 -2.44
CA VAL A 214 4.21 9.85 -3.17
C VAL A 214 3.27 9.16 -2.17
N SER A 215 2.03 8.91 -2.59
CA SER A 215 1.09 8.05 -1.86
C SER A 215 0.80 6.82 -2.71
N LEU A 216 0.84 5.65 -2.10
CA LEU A 216 0.37 4.39 -2.67
C LEU A 216 -1.01 4.16 -2.07
N ALA A 217 -2.06 4.36 -2.87
CA ALA A 217 -3.42 4.26 -2.37
C ALA A 217 -3.89 2.81 -2.25
N ASP A 218 -4.82 2.57 -1.31
CA ASP A 218 -5.55 1.30 -1.17
C ASP A 218 -4.63 0.07 -1.17
N VAL A 219 -3.74 -0.01 -0.17
CA VAL A 219 -2.73 -1.07 -0.13
C VAL A 219 -3.36 -2.38 0.33
N GLN A 220 -3.53 -3.30 -0.62
CA GLN A 220 -4.09 -4.63 -0.40
C GLN A 220 -3.04 -5.70 -0.73
N LEU A 221 -2.36 -6.19 0.30
CA LEU A 221 -1.46 -7.36 0.24
C LEU A 221 -1.77 -8.25 1.44
N ASP A 222 -1.24 -9.47 1.45
CA ASP A 222 -1.18 -10.28 2.67
C ASP A 222 -0.47 -9.51 3.79
N GLY A 223 -0.83 -9.79 5.04
CA GLY A 223 -0.19 -9.25 6.23
C GLY A 223 1.28 -9.64 6.35
N GLY A 224 1.97 -8.93 7.23
CA GLY A 224 3.38 -9.15 7.52
C GLY A 224 4.32 -8.21 6.79
N ASP A 225 5.60 -8.56 6.76
CA ASP A 225 6.69 -7.67 6.35
C ASP A 225 6.89 -7.63 4.84
N HIS A 226 6.75 -6.44 4.25
CA HIS A 226 6.95 -6.23 2.81
C HIS A 226 8.06 -5.23 2.51
N PRO A 227 8.81 -5.43 1.41
CA PRO A 227 9.82 -4.48 0.97
C PRO A 227 9.20 -3.22 0.37
N LEU A 228 9.56 -2.06 0.92
CA LEU A 228 9.38 -0.75 0.32
C LEU A 228 10.65 -0.34 -0.42
N VAL A 229 10.58 -0.31 -1.74
CA VAL A 229 11.70 -0.03 -2.63
C VAL A 229 11.53 1.34 -3.28
N VAL A 230 12.54 2.19 -3.13
CA VAL A 230 12.65 3.49 -3.81
C VAL A 230 13.83 3.46 -4.76
N ALA A 231 13.57 3.61 -6.05
CA ALA A 231 14.56 3.50 -7.12
C ALA A 231 14.69 4.79 -7.94
N THR A 232 15.93 5.16 -8.25
CA THR A 232 16.30 6.09 -9.32
C THR A 232 16.92 5.30 -10.47
N ALA A 233 17.34 5.98 -11.54
CA ALA A 233 18.05 5.34 -12.64
C ALA A 233 19.42 4.77 -12.23
N ASN A 234 20.00 5.28 -11.13
CA ASN A 234 21.36 4.97 -10.71
C ASN A 234 21.46 4.22 -9.39
N ARG A 235 20.43 4.33 -8.52
CA ARG A 235 20.50 3.75 -7.18
C ARG A 235 19.12 3.35 -6.65
N THR A 236 19.10 2.24 -5.93
CA THR A 236 17.93 1.76 -5.20
C THR A 236 18.18 1.80 -3.70
N ARG A 237 17.13 2.12 -2.94
CA ARG A 237 17.05 1.97 -1.48
C ARG A 237 15.84 1.12 -1.15
N GLU A 238 15.95 0.36 -0.07
CA GLU A 238 14.92 -0.54 0.40
C GLU A 238 14.83 -0.44 1.92
N ARG A 239 13.61 -0.57 2.44
CA ARG A 239 13.32 -0.79 3.85
C ARG A 239 12.08 -1.68 3.97
N THR A 240 11.85 -2.25 5.14
CA THR A 240 10.64 -3.01 5.42
C THR A 240 9.54 -2.10 5.96
N VAL A 241 8.30 -2.37 5.57
CA VAL A 241 7.07 -1.83 6.16
C VAL A 241 6.10 -3.01 6.36
N THR A 242 5.58 -3.17 7.57
CA THR A 242 4.66 -4.26 7.92
C THR A 242 3.23 -3.88 7.51
N LEU A 243 2.53 -4.77 6.82
CA LEU A 243 1.10 -4.63 6.59
C LEU A 243 0.34 -5.32 7.73
N VAL A 244 -0.59 -4.59 8.35
CA VAL A 244 -1.49 -5.10 9.38
C VAL A 244 -2.80 -5.47 8.68
N HIS A 245 -3.04 -6.77 8.56
CA HIS A 245 -4.23 -7.29 7.89
C HIS A 245 -5.34 -7.54 8.94
N PRO A 246 -6.61 -7.20 8.65
CA PRO A 246 -7.73 -7.40 9.58
C PRO A 246 -8.10 -8.89 9.74
N SER A 247 -7.94 -9.70 8.69
CA SER A 247 -8.11 -11.16 8.79
C SER A 247 -7.10 -11.77 9.78
N PRO A 248 -7.55 -12.67 10.66
CA PRO A 248 -6.70 -13.40 11.59
C PRO A 248 -5.71 -14.35 10.89
N TYR A 249 -5.93 -14.65 9.60
CA TYR A 249 -5.03 -15.45 8.77
C TYR A 249 -3.94 -14.63 8.08
N GLU A 250 -3.92 -13.30 8.30
CA GLU A 250 -3.05 -12.36 7.61
C GLU A 250 -3.22 -12.37 6.08
N LYS A 251 -4.38 -12.80 5.55
CA LYS A 251 -4.66 -12.84 4.11
C LYS A 251 -6.16 -12.93 3.84
N THR A 252 -6.53 -12.70 2.58
CA THR A 252 -7.93 -12.79 2.10
C THR A 252 -8.24 -14.16 1.49
N THR A 253 -7.31 -14.79 0.78
CA THR A 253 -7.52 -16.12 0.16
C THR A 253 -7.16 -17.25 1.13
N LEU A 254 -8.15 -18.02 1.55
CA LEU A 254 -8.02 -19.19 2.41
C LEU A 254 -8.10 -20.47 1.59
N ARG A 255 -7.14 -21.37 1.78
CA ARG A 255 -7.16 -22.71 1.18
C ARG A 255 -8.10 -23.60 1.97
N LEU A 256 -9.15 -24.08 1.32
CA LEU A 256 -10.15 -24.97 1.88
C LEU A 256 -9.92 -26.41 1.41
N HIS A 257 -9.59 -27.29 2.34
CA HIS A 257 -9.69 -28.73 2.10
C HIS A 257 -11.06 -29.23 2.52
N VAL A 258 -11.66 -30.10 1.70
CA VAL A 258 -12.96 -30.69 2.02
C VAL A 258 -12.82 -32.20 2.07
N ASP A 259 -13.02 -32.72 3.27
CA ASP A 259 -13.01 -34.15 3.57
C ASP A 259 -14.45 -34.66 3.58
N ASP A 260 -14.96 -34.96 2.38
CA ASP A 260 -16.30 -35.49 2.13
C ASP A 260 -16.33 -37.01 1.92
N GLY A 261 -15.24 -37.72 2.25
CA GLY A 261 -15.13 -39.17 2.05
C GLY A 261 -16.14 -40.00 2.84
N ALA A 262 -16.69 -39.44 3.93
CA ALA A 262 -17.74 -40.06 4.74
C ALA A 262 -19.17 -39.73 4.26
N VAL A 263 -19.32 -38.93 3.20
CA VAL A 263 -20.63 -38.50 2.70
C VAL A 263 -21.06 -39.37 1.53
N ASP A 264 -22.22 -40.02 1.66
CA ASP A 264 -22.78 -40.90 0.62
C ASP A 264 -23.39 -40.14 -0.58
N ARG A 265 -23.25 -38.81 -0.63
CA ARG A 265 -23.81 -37.94 -1.69
C ARG A 265 -22.85 -36.82 -2.08
N ASN A 266 -23.01 -36.29 -3.28
CA ASN A 266 -22.22 -35.15 -3.75
C ASN A 266 -22.64 -33.87 -3.00
N VAL A 267 -21.69 -33.28 -2.26
CA VAL A 267 -21.86 -32.04 -1.49
C VAL A 267 -21.15 -30.83 -2.11
N SER A 268 -20.51 -30.99 -3.27
CA SER A 268 -19.71 -29.93 -3.90
C SER A 268 -20.51 -28.64 -4.12
N GLY A 269 -21.78 -28.77 -4.52
CA GLY A 269 -22.67 -27.63 -4.73
C GLY A 269 -23.03 -26.91 -3.44
N VAL A 270 -23.34 -27.65 -2.38
CA VAL A 270 -23.68 -27.12 -1.05
C VAL A 270 -22.50 -26.36 -0.47
N VAL A 271 -21.30 -26.95 -0.51
CA VAL A 271 -20.10 -26.28 0.01
C VAL A 271 -19.77 -25.03 -0.81
N ALA A 272 -19.93 -25.06 -2.14
CA ALA A 272 -19.71 -23.87 -2.98
C ALA A 272 -20.73 -22.76 -2.70
N ALA A 273 -21.99 -23.11 -2.41
CA ALA A 273 -23.00 -22.14 -2.01
C ALA A 273 -22.64 -21.47 -0.67
N ALA A 274 -22.16 -22.26 0.30
CA ALA A 274 -21.76 -21.79 1.63
C ALA A 274 -20.49 -20.93 1.61
N THR A 275 -19.42 -21.33 0.90
CA THR A 275 -18.22 -20.48 0.76
C THR A 275 -18.55 -19.21 -0.01
N GLY A 276 -19.36 -19.33 -1.06
CA GLY A 276 -19.81 -18.19 -1.84
C GLY A 276 -20.67 -17.20 -1.04
N TYR A 277 -21.35 -17.64 0.04
CA TYR A 277 -22.05 -16.73 0.94
C TYR A 277 -21.08 -15.75 1.59
N TRP A 278 -19.99 -16.26 2.17
CA TRP A 278 -18.96 -15.43 2.79
C TRP A 278 -18.27 -14.55 1.74
N GLU A 279 -17.85 -15.09 0.60
CA GLU A 279 -17.23 -14.31 -0.50
C GLU A 279 -18.08 -13.14 -1.04
N ARG A 280 -19.40 -13.14 -0.77
CA ARG A 280 -20.31 -12.06 -1.19
C ARG A 280 -20.71 -11.11 -0.06
N THR A 281 -20.46 -11.49 1.19
CA THR A 281 -20.98 -10.80 2.38
C THR A 281 -19.91 -10.51 3.43
N ASP A 282 -18.68 -10.94 3.19
CA ASP A 282 -17.49 -10.83 4.01
C ASP A 282 -17.21 -9.43 4.53
N GLU A 283 -17.08 -8.42 3.67
CA GLU A 283 -16.79 -7.04 4.10
C GLU A 283 -17.86 -6.50 5.03
N ARG A 284 -19.11 -6.93 4.85
CA ARG A 284 -20.24 -6.51 5.70
C ARG A 284 -20.15 -7.10 7.10
N TYR A 285 -19.82 -8.38 7.22
CA TYR A 285 -19.91 -9.12 8.49
C TYR A 285 -18.55 -9.34 9.17
N LEU A 286 -17.48 -9.53 8.39
CA LEU A 286 -16.11 -9.74 8.85
C LEU A 286 -15.27 -8.45 8.84
N GLY A 287 -15.67 -7.44 8.05
CA GLY A 287 -14.93 -6.19 7.89
C GLY A 287 -13.73 -6.30 6.95
N TYR A 288 -13.59 -7.41 6.23
CA TYR A 288 -12.56 -7.65 5.22
C TYR A 288 -13.03 -8.69 4.19
N PRO A 289 -12.48 -8.68 2.96
CA PRO A 289 -12.83 -9.68 1.95
C PRO A 289 -12.18 -11.04 2.24
N VAL A 290 -12.91 -12.12 1.93
CA VAL A 290 -12.41 -13.51 2.00
C VAL A 290 -12.72 -14.24 0.70
N GLU A 291 -11.77 -15.07 0.25
CA GLU A 291 -11.96 -16.00 -0.86
C GLU A 291 -11.55 -17.41 -0.45
N TYR A 292 -12.28 -18.44 -0.90
CA TYR A 292 -11.93 -19.84 -0.60
C TYR A 292 -11.40 -20.56 -1.84
N GLU A 293 -10.12 -20.95 -1.80
CA GLU A 293 -9.50 -21.76 -2.85
C GLU A 293 -9.48 -23.25 -2.45
N ARG A 294 -10.07 -24.13 -3.26
CA ARG A 294 -10.07 -25.58 -2.99
C ARG A 294 -8.66 -26.16 -3.07
N THR A 295 -8.27 -26.93 -2.06
CA THR A 295 -7.05 -27.75 -2.07
C THR A 295 -7.36 -29.22 -1.82
N ALA A 296 -6.71 -30.10 -2.58
CA ALA A 296 -6.77 -31.54 -2.35
C ALA A 296 -5.87 -32.00 -1.19
N ASP A 297 -4.94 -31.16 -0.76
CA ASP A 297 -3.94 -31.45 0.26
C ASP A 297 -4.33 -30.78 1.58
N ALA A 298 -4.71 -31.60 2.57
CA ALA A 298 -5.13 -31.15 3.89
C ALA A 298 -4.00 -30.47 4.68
N ASP A 299 -2.75 -30.89 4.49
CA ASP A 299 -1.58 -30.29 5.17
C ASP A 299 -1.26 -28.88 4.64
N ARG A 300 -1.84 -28.55 3.48
CA ARG A 300 -1.80 -27.23 2.86
C ARG A 300 -3.13 -26.50 2.99
N ALA A 301 -4.04 -26.94 3.85
CA ALA A 301 -5.26 -26.20 4.09
C ALA A 301 -5.01 -25.11 5.13
N ASP A 302 -5.72 -24.00 4.99
CA ASP A 302 -5.91 -23.04 6.08
C ASP A 302 -7.15 -23.44 6.89
N VAL A 303 -8.15 -24.01 6.22
CA VAL A 303 -9.38 -24.55 6.80
C VAL A 303 -9.65 -25.95 6.26
N VAL A 304 -10.00 -26.89 7.14
CA VAL A 304 -10.52 -28.22 6.79
C VAL A 304 -12.01 -28.25 7.13
N LEU A 305 -12.84 -28.42 6.09
CA LEU A 305 -14.24 -28.77 6.26
C LEU A 305 -14.38 -30.29 6.21
N ARG A 306 -14.77 -30.88 7.34
CA ARG A 306 -14.91 -32.32 7.51
C ARG A 306 -16.37 -32.71 7.68
N PHE A 307 -16.76 -33.83 7.10
CA PHE A 307 -18.07 -34.40 7.33
C PHE A 307 -17.97 -35.63 8.24
N ASP A 308 -18.49 -35.52 9.46
CA ASP A 308 -18.49 -36.60 10.45
C ASP A 308 -19.64 -36.39 11.45
N ARG A 309 -20.03 -37.44 12.16
CA ARG A 309 -21.09 -37.35 13.17
C ARG A 309 -20.66 -36.43 14.31
N VAL A 310 -21.49 -35.43 14.60
CA VAL A 310 -21.24 -34.49 15.69
C VAL A 310 -22.04 -34.92 16.92
N GLU A 311 -21.35 -35.52 17.90
CA GLU A 311 -22.00 -35.96 19.13
C GLU A 311 -21.92 -34.93 20.26
N ARG A 312 -20.94 -34.02 20.19
CA ARG A 312 -20.72 -32.94 21.15
C ARG A 312 -20.03 -31.77 20.47
N CYS A 313 -20.39 -30.56 20.88
CA CYS A 313 -19.65 -29.34 20.56
C CYS A 313 -19.68 -28.40 21.77
N GLY A 314 -18.53 -27.84 22.13
CA GLY A 314 -18.42 -26.95 23.30
C GLY A 314 -18.57 -27.65 24.66
N VAL A 315 -19.02 -26.90 25.66
CA VAL A 315 -19.07 -27.32 27.09
C VAL A 315 -20.47 -27.59 27.61
N GLU A 316 -21.51 -27.32 26.83
CA GLU A 316 -22.90 -27.53 27.24
C GLU A 316 -23.35 -28.95 26.87
N GLU A 317 -23.38 -29.82 27.87
CA GLU A 317 -23.88 -31.20 27.74
C GLU A 317 -25.30 -31.29 28.31
N THR A 318 -26.31 -31.24 27.43
CA THR A 318 -27.62 -31.83 27.77
C THR A 318 -27.81 -33.09 26.93
N ASN A 319 -28.43 -34.12 27.51
CA ASN A 319 -28.70 -35.38 26.81
C ASN A 319 -29.75 -35.24 25.68
N GLU A 320 -30.30 -34.04 25.45
CA GLU A 320 -31.38 -33.77 24.51
C GLU A 320 -30.97 -32.83 23.35
N THR A 321 -29.74 -32.30 23.37
CA THR A 321 -29.25 -31.37 22.32
C THR A 321 -28.85 -32.14 21.05
N ARG A 322 -29.38 -31.71 19.90
CA ARG A 322 -28.92 -32.16 18.57
C ARG A 322 -27.83 -31.19 18.09
N TYR A 323 -26.75 -31.71 17.53
CA TYR A 323 -25.67 -30.90 16.95
C TYR A 323 -25.61 -31.13 15.45
N PHE A 324 -25.62 -30.07 14.66
CA PHE A 324 -25.46 -30.15 13.21
C PHE A 324 -24.02 -29.92 12.76
N GLY A 325 -23.26 -29.13 13.52
CA GLY A 325 -21.86 -28.84 13.25
C GLY A 325 -21.06 -28.54 14.52
N CYS A 326 -19.76 -28.40 14.32
CA CYS A 326 -18.83 -27.89 15.32
C CYS A 326 -17.55 -27.37 14.67
N ALA A 327 -17.12 -26.17 15.05
CA ALA A 327 -15.89 -25.55 14.58
C ALA A 327 -14.89 -25.33 15.71
N ASP A 328 -13.61 -25.34 15.34
CA ASP A 328 -12.57 -24.73 16.15
C ASP A 328 -12.89 -23.23 16.30
N LEU A 329 -12.82 -22.72 17.53
CA LEU A 329 -12.99 -21.30 17.81
C LEU A 329 -11.66 -20.57 17.63
N LEU A 330 -11.71 -19.46 16.89
CA LEU A 330 -10.61 -18.52 16.83
C LEU A 330 -10.56 -17.70 18.13
N VAL A 331 -9.40 -17.61 18.77
CA VAL A 331 -9.21 -16.83 20.01
C VAL A 331 -8.23 -15.69 19.82
N ASP A 332 -6.96 -16.00 19.56
CA ASP A 332 -5.88 -15.03 19.34
C ASP A 332 -5.32 -15.16 17.92
N GLU A 333 -4.89 -16.37 17.56
CA GLU A 333 -4.34 -16.71 16.25
C GLU A 333 -4.94 -18.05 15.77
N PRO A 334 -5.13 -18.24 14.45
CA PRO A 334 -5.70 -19.47 13.92
C PRO A 334 -4.71 -20.62 14.07
N ARG A 335 -5.20 -21.76 14.57
CA ARG A 335 -4.44 -23.02 14.57
C ARG A 335 -4.60 -23.68 13.22
N THR A 336 -3.76 -23.36 12.25
CA THR A 336 -3.91 -23.86 10.88
C THR A 336 -3.48 -25.33 10.73
N PRO A 337 -4.29 -26.19 10.09
CA PRO A 337 -5.64 -25.89 9.60
C PRO A 337 -6.68 -25.82 10.73
N MET A 338 -7.55 -24.81 10.67
CA MET A 338 -8.73 -24.79 11.53
C MET A 338 -9.76 -25.78 11.00
N THR A 339 -10.50 -26.46 11.87
CA THR A 339 -11.45 -27.49 11.46
C THR A 339 -12.89 -27.05 11.70
N ALA A 340 -13.72 -27.18 10.67
CA ALA A 340 -15.19 -27.15 10.76
C ALA A 340 -15.72 -28.56 10.47
N THR A 341 -16.48 -29.14 11.39
CA THR A 341 -17.10 -30.47 11.22
C THR A 341 -18.61 -30.32 11.05
N VAL A 342 -19.20 -31.00 10.06
CA VAL A 342 -20.64 -30.97 9.78
C VAL A 342 -21.20 -32.39 9.72
N ASP A 343 -22.36 -32.63 10.35
CA ASP A 343 -23.00 -33.94 10.36
C ASP A 343 -23.54 -34.26 8.95
N PRO A 344 -23.09 -35.36 8.31
CA PRO A 344 -23.48 -35.66 6.94
C PRO A 344 -24.95 -36.11 6.78
N ARG A 345 -25.66 -36.37 7.87
CA ARG A 345 -27.03 -36.93 7.85
C ARG A 345 -28.13 -35.87 7.77
N ILE A 346 -27.79 -34.59 7.89
CA ILE A 346 -28.73 -33.46 7.73
C ILE A 346 -29.08 -33.24 6.26
N SER A 347 -30.12 -32.45 5.95
CA SER A 347 -30.50 -32.10 4.57
C SER A 347 -29.45 -31.17 3.92
N ASP A 348 -29.46 -31.00 2.60
CA ASP A 348 -28.54 -30.06 1.93
C ASP A 348 -28.83 -28.60 2.30
N ALA A 349 -30.09 -28.28 2.59
CA ALA A 349 -30.49 -26.97 3.08
C ALA A 349 -29.88 -26.67 4.46
N GLU A 350 -30.04 -27.59 5.41
CA GLU A 350 -29.46 -27.46 6.75
C GLU A 350 -27.92 -27.52 6.69
N MET A 351 -27.36 -28.36 5.82
CA MET A 351 -25.92 -28.45 5.60
C MET A 351 -25.35 -27.13 5.07
N ASN A 352 -26.03 -26.45 4.16
CA ASN A 352 -25.60 -25.14 3.69
C ASN A 352 -25.55 -24.13 4.85
N ALA A 353 -26.64 -24.03 5.63
CA ALA A 353 -26.70 -23.12 6.77
C ALA A 353 -25.63 -23.44 7.83
N THR A 354 -25.44 -24.74 8.13
CA THR A 354 -24.44 -25.21 9.09
C THR A 354 -23.02 -24.90 8.60
N ILE A 355 -22.66 -25.15 7.34
CA ILE A 355 -21.33 -24.82 6.82
C ILE A 355 -21.09 -23.30 6.92
N VAL A 356 -22.09 -22.48 6.59
CA VAL A 356 -21.97 -21.01 6.73
C VAL A 356 -21.69 -20.62 8.18
N HIS A 357 -22.44 -21.18 9.13
CA HIS A 357 -22.26 -20.96 10.56
C HIS A 357 -20.85 -21.35 11.04
N GLU A 358 -20.43 -22.59 10.77
CA GLU A 358 -19.14 -23.11 11.23
C GLU A 358 -17.96 -22.33 10.61
N LEU A 359 -18.09 -21.90 9.35
CA LEU A 359 -17.09 -21.03 8.73
C LEU A 359 -17.07 -19.63 9.37
N GLY A 360 -18.18 -19.13 9.90
CA GLY A 360 -18.23 -17.90 10.68
C GLY A 360 -17.35 -17.98 11.93
N HIS A 361 -17.41 -19.09 12.68
CA HIS A 361 -16.55 -19.33 13.84
C HIS A 361 -15.07 -19.40 13.47
N VAL A 362 -14.74 -20.07 12.37
CA VAL A 362 -13.36 -20.15 11.84
C VAL A 362 -12.82 -18.77 11.45
N GLN A 363 -13.69 -17.79 11.19
CA GLN A 363 -13.36 -16.40 10.89
C GLN A 363 -13.38 -15.47 12.11
N GLY A 364 -13.77 -15.98 13.28
CA GLY A 364 -13.78 -15.25 14.54
C GLY A 364 -15.14 -14.73 15.00
N LEU A 365 -16.23 -15.09 14.33
CA LEU A 365 -17.57 -14.72 14.80
C LEU A 365 -18.02 -15.61 15.96
N GLU A 366 -18.72 -15.04 16.92
CA GLU A 366 -19.36 -15.73 18.03
C GLU A 366 -20.88 -15.87 17.81
N HIS A 367 -21.53 -16.64 18.68
CA HIS A 367 -22.98 -16.79 18.61
C HIS A 367 -23.71 -15.47 18.85
N GLY A 368 -24.72 -15.19 18.04
CA GLY A 368 -25.56 -14.00 18.13
C GLY A 368 -24.96 -12.75 17.48
N GLU A 369 -23.76 -12.82 16.93
CA GLU A 369 -23.21 -11.77 16.06
C GLU A 369 -23.89 -11.77 14.70
N GLU A 370 -23.75 -10.68 13.94
CA GLU A 370 -24.31 -10.63 12.58
C GLU A 370 -23.57 -11.62 11.65
N PRO A 371 -24.27 -12.38 10.80
CA PRO A 371 -25.72 -12.42 10.62
C PRO A 371 -26.43 -13.22 11.72
N VAL A 372 -27.27 -12.56 12.52
CA VAL A 372 -27.79 -13.08 13.81
C VAL A 372 -28.55 -14.40 13.67
N GLY A 373 -29.33 -14.56 12.59
CA GLY A 373 -30.02 -15.82 12.31
C GLY A 373 -29.03 -16.97 12.08
N LEU A 374 -28.06 -16.78 11.18
CA LEU A 374 -27.08 -17.80 10.83
C LEU A 374 -26.11 -18.09 11.97
N MET A 375 -25.68 -17.08 12.73
CA MET A 375 -24.80 -17.24 13.89
C MET A 375 -25.57 -17.52 15.19
N SER A 376 -26.86 -17.84 15.14
CA SER A 376 -27.61 -18.26 16.32
C SER A 376 -27.05 -19.58 16.88
N ALA A 377 -26.89 -19.68 18.19
CA ALA A 377 -26.51 -20.93 18.85
C ALA A 377 -27.56 -22.05 18.68
N THR A 378 -28.79 -21.69 18.31
CA THR A 378 -29.87 -22.65 18.03
C THR A 378 -30.34 -22.48 16.59
N SER A 379 -30.22 -23.53 15.79
CA SER A 379 -30.81 -23.61 14.46
C SER A 379 -32.31 -23.94 14.56
N THR A 380 -33.16 -23.10 13.97
CA THR A 380 -34.61 -23.25 13.91
C THR A 380 -35.15 -22.74 12.57
N VAL A 381 -36.41 -23.02 12.25
CA VAL A 381 -37.07 -22.43 11.08
C VAL A 381 -36.96 -20.89 11.04
N ALA A 382 -36.91 -20.22 12.20
CA ALA A 382 -36.77 -18.76 12.27
C ALA A 382 -35.36 -18.24 11.90
N THR A 383 -34.34 -19.10 11.94
CA THR A 383 -32.94 -18.73 11.65
C THR A 383 -32.55 -18.88 10.18
N HIS A 384 -33.36 -19.55 9.36
CA HIS A 384 -33.07 -19.79 7.94
C HIS A 384 -33.84 -18.85 7.03
N ARG A 385 -33.19 -18.38 5.95
CA ARG A 385 -33.76 -17.37 5.07
C ARG A 385 -33.27 -17.48 3.62
N PRO A 386 -34.15 -17.77 2.65
CA PRO A 386 -35.52 -18.27 2.87
C PRO A 386 -35.51 -19.65 3.56
N VAL A 387 -36.61 -19.98 4.24
CA VAL A 387 -36.92 -21.35 4.64
C VAL A 387 -37.39 -22.13 3.41
N THR A 388 -36.65 -23.16 3.05
CA THR A 388 -37.06 -24.09 1.99
C THR A 388 -37.98 -25.18 2.53
N VAL A 389 -39.12 -25.37 1.87
CA VAL A 389 -40.21 -26.27 2.28
C VAL A 389 -40.43 -27.34 1.21
N HIS A 390 -40.39 -28.61 1.58
CA HIS A 390 -40.79 -29.70 0.69
C HIS A 390 -42.21 -30.15 1.03
N LEU A 391 -43.17 -29.80 0.17
CA LEU A 391 -44.56 -30.21 0.28
C LEU A 391 -44.78 -31.50 -0.52
N ARG A 392 -45.23 -32.55 0.17
CA ARG A 392 -45.49 -33.87 -0.43
C ARG A 392 -46.83 -34.43 0.03
N ALA A 393 -47.34 -35.39 -0.73
CA ALA A 393 -48.46 -36.24 -0.31
C ALA A 393 -47.96 -37.67 -0.12
N ASP A 394 -48.52 -38.39 0.85
CA ASP A 394 -48.16 -39.80 1.07
C ASP A 394 -48.68 -40.72 -0.04
N ASP A 395 -49.75 -40.32 -0.73
CA ASP A 395 -50.16 -40.92 -1.98
C ASP A 395 -50.41 -39.90 -3.11
N GLY A 396 -50.04 -40.29 -4.33
CA GLY A 396 -50.27 -39.49 -5.51
C GLY A 396 -49.56 -38.12 -5.49
N SER A 397 -50.29 -37.09 -5.91
CA SER A 397 -49.81 -35.71 -6.00
C SER A 397 -50.56 -34.85 -4.99
N VAL A 398 -49.87 -33.86 -4.42
CA VAL A 398 -50.48 -32.86 -3.54
C VAL A 398 -51.64 -32.18 -4.28
N PRO A 399 -52.86 -32.14 -3.72
CA PRO A 399 -53.96 -31.40 -4.32
C PRO A 399 -53.65 -29.90 -4.39
N ARG A 400 -53.93 -29.25 -5.52
CA ARG A 400 -53.67 -27.81 -5.72
C ARG A 400 -54.22 -26.93 -4.59
N ARG A 401 -55.40 -27.26 -4.05
CA ARG A 401 -55.98 -26.49 -2.95
C ARG A 401 -55.13 -26.59 -1.69
N VAL A 402 -54.61 -27.78 -1.36
CA VAL A 402 -53.72 -27.97 -0.20
C VAL A 402 -52.44 -27.15 -0.37
N GLU A 403 -51.85 -27.15 -1.57
CA GLU A 403 -50.68 -26.33 -1.89
C GLU A 403 -50.96 -24.83 -1.71
N GLU A 404 -52.10 -24.34 -2.20
CA GLU A 404 -52.54 -22.94 -2.03
C GLU A 404 -52.74 -22.56 -0.56
N GLU A 405 -53.32 -23.45 0.25
CA GLU A 405 -53.57 -23.22 1.67
C GLU A 405 -52.27 -23.26 2.50
N VAL A 406 -51.33 -24.16 2.18
CA VAL A 406 -49.99 -24.16 2.78
C VAL A 406 -49.26 -22.86 2.45
N ALA A 407 -49.32 -22.42 1.19
CA ALA A 407 -48.70 -21.16 0.77
C ALA A 407 -49.32 -19.96 1.50
N ALA A 408 -50.66 -19.89 1.59
CA ALA A 408 -51.37 -18.82 2.30
C ALA A 408 -50.95 -18.73 3.77
N ALA A 409 -50.77 -19.88 4.44
CA ALA A 409 -50.30 -19.93 5.82
C ALA A 409 -48.89 -19.36 6.01
N LEU A 410 -47.97 -19.73 5.12
CA LEU A 410 -46.58 -19.27 5.19
C LEU A 410 -46.45 -17.80 4.77
N ASP A 411 -47.23 -17.37 3.79
CA ASP A 411 -47.33 -15.96 3.37
C ASP A 411 -47.86 -15.07 4.49
N HIS A 412 -48.82 -15.56 5.30
CA HIS A 412 -49.28 -14.83 6.48
C HIS A 412 -48.10 -14.48 7.40
N PHE A 413 -47.22 -15.45 7.72
CA PHE A 413 -46.01 -15.15 8.50
C PHE A 413 -45.03 -14.26 7.75
N ALA A 414 -44.85 -14.44 6.44
CA ALA A 414 -43.93 -13.62 5.66
C ALA A 414 -44.31 -12.13 5.63
N THR A 415 -45.58 -11.80 5.87
CA THR A 415 -46.07 -10.41 5.98
C THR A 415 -45.94 -9.80 7.37
N ARG A 416 -45.50 -10.56 8.38
CA ARG A 416 -45.40 -10.11 9.76
C ARG A 416 -44.02 -9.54 10.08
N ASP A 417 -44.03 -8.46 10.86
CA ASP A 417 -42.82 -7.77 11.34
C ASP A 417 -42.43 -8.17 12.77
N ASP A 418 -43.28 -8.93 13.47
CA ASP A 418 -43.17 -9.27 14.90
C ASP A 418 -42.80 -10.74 15.14
N LEU A 419 -41.95 -11.29 14.28
CA LEU A 419 -41.47 -12.66 14.37
C LEU A 419 -40.22 -12.78 15.25
N ALA A 420 -40.11 -13.89 15.97
CA ALA A 420 -38.91 -14.29 16.70
C ALA A 420 -37.72 -14.40 15.71
N GLY A 421 -36.56 -13.83 16.07
CA GLY A 421 -35.36 -13.84 15.21
C GLY A 421 -35.23 -12.68 14.20
N SER A 422 -36.12 -11.70 14.28
CA SER A 422 -36.01 -10.27 13.89
C SER A 422 -35.18 -9.84 12.66
N ASP A 423 -35.51 -10.35 11.47
CA ASP A 423 -35.16 -9.67 10.21
C ASP A 423 -36.26 -9.95 9.11
N GLY A 424 -37.42 -10.54 9.46
CA GLY A 424 -38.49 -10.98 8.55
C GLY A 424 -38.42 -12.44 8.04
N PHE A 425 -39.55 -13.15 7.99
CA PHE A 425 -39.64 -14.53 7.47
C PHE A 425 -39.80 -14.54 5.95
N ALA A 426 -39.06 -15.43 5.29
CA ALA A 426 -39.18 -15.68 3.86
C ALA A 426 -39.13 -17.19 3.65
N TRP A 427 -39.82 -17.68 2.63
CA TRP A 427 -39.92 -19.11 2.37
C TRP A 427 -40.05 -19.39 0.87
N GLU A 428 -39.71 -20.62 0.46
CA GLU A 428 -39.93 -21.11 -0.90
C GLU A 428 -40.18 -22.63 -0.91
N PHE A 429 -40.90 -23.12 -1.92
CA PHE A 429 -41.04 -24.55 -2.14
C PHE A 429 -39.82 -25.12 -2.87
N VAL A 430 -39.46 -26.36 -2.52
CA VAL A 430 -38.42 -27.16 -3.18
C VAL A 430 -38.94 -28.56 -3.48
N ASP A 431 -38.31 -29.24 -4.44
CA ASP A 431 -38.81 -30.49 -5.02
C ASP A 431 -38.44 -31.75 -4.21
N SER A 432 -37.63 -31.61 -3.15
CA SER A 432 -37.17 -32.76 -2.37
C SER A 432 -36.93 -32.44 -0.90
N ALA A 433 -37.11 -33.45 -0.03
CA ALA A 433 -36.75 -33.36 1.37
C ALA A 433 -35.26 -33.04 1.56
N ARG A 434 -34.41 -33.43 0.61
CA ARG A 434 -32.98 -33.12 0.62
C ARG A 434 -32.71 -31.62 0.54
N GLU A 435 -33.49 -30.88 -0.23
CA GLU A 435 -33.30 -29.44 -0.45
C GLU A 435 -34.11 -28.59 0.54
N ALA A 436 -34.84 -29.24 1.47
CA ALA A 436 -35.74 -28.58 2.40
C ALA A 436 -35.15 -28.47 3.81
N HIS A 437 -35.43 -27.35 4.48
CA HIS A 437 -35.27 -27.24 5.94
C HIS A 437 -36.40 -27.98 6.66
N VAL A 438 -37.62 -27.94 6.11
CA VAL A 438 -38.82 -28.54 6.70
C VAL A 438 -39.66 -29.26 5.64
N GLN A 439 -40.23 -30.40 6.01
CA GLN A 439 -41.20 -31.14 5.21
C GLN A 439 -42.61 -30.83 5.68
N ILE A 440 -43.55 -30.81 4.74
CA ILE A 440 -44.98 -30.85 5.04
C ILE A 440 -45.55 -32.02 4.27
N THR A 441 -46.13 -32.98 4.98
CA THR A 441 -46.74 -34.17 4.37
C THR A 441 -48.24 -34.16 4.53
N TYR A 442 -48.96 -34.11 3.41
CA TYR A 442 -50.40 -34.31 3.36
C TYR A 442 -50.73 -35.81 3.25
N ASP A 443 -51.53 -36.31 4.18
CA ASP A 443 -51.90 -37.72 4.28
C ASP A 443 -53.41 -37.85 4.48
N ASP A 444 -54.11 -38.26 3.43
CA ASP A 444 -55.57 -38.40 3.43
C ASP A 444 -56.05 -39.66 4.17
N ARG A 445 -55.14 -40.60 4.50
CA ARG A 445 -55.44 -41.84 5.21
C ARG A 445 -55.24 -41.66 6.71
N GLY A 446 -54.10 -41.09 7.08
CA GLY A 446 -53.72 -40.74 8.45
C GLY A 446 -53.59 -41.95 9.37
N GLU A 447 -52.38 -42.25 9.83
CA GLU A 447 -52.09 -43.38 10.73
C GLU A 447 -50.83 -43.16 11.59
N VAL A 448 -50.07 -42.08 11.36
CA VAL A 448 -48.81 -41.78 12.05
C VAL A 448 -49.06 -40.90 13.27
N CYS A 449 -49.81 -39.82 13.11
CA CYS A 449 -50.11 -38.87 14.18
C CYS A 449 -51.37 -39.25 14.96
N PHE A 450 -52.44 -39.65 14.26
CA PHE A 450 -53.76 -39.81 14.84
C PHE A 450 -54.45 -41.11 14.43
N ALA A 451 -54.77 -41.95 15.41
CA ALA A 451 -55.54 -43.18 15.19
C ALA A 451 -56.97 -42.90 14.67
N ASP A 452 -57.60 -41.80 15.10
CA ASP A 452 -58.95 -41.37 14.71
C ASP A 452 -59.04 -39.82 14.76
N GLY A 453 -60.04 -39.21 14.13
CA GLY A 453 -60.34 -37.76 14.28
C GLY A 453 -59.54 -36.78 13.40
N GLY A 454 -58.29 -37.09 13.05
CA GLY A 454 -57.49 -36.29 12.11
C GLY A 454 -56.94 -34.99 12.72
N GLY A 455 -55.92 -34.40 12.10
CA GLY A 455 -55.27 -33.18 12.60
C GLY A 455 -53.85 -33.01 12.08
N SER A 456 -53.07 -32.15 12.74
CA SER A 456 -51.65 -31.96 12.45
C SER A 456 -50.73 -32.34 13.62
N CYS A 457 -49.56 -32.90 13.30
CA CYS A 457 -48.48 -33.12 14.24
C CYS A 457 -47.12 -32.93 13.57
N THR A 458 -46.05 -32.79 14.36
CA THR A 458 -44.68 -32.69 13.86
C THR A 458 -43.92 -33.96 14.26
N VAL A 459 -43.31 -34.63 13.28
CA VAL A 459 -42.46 -35.81 13.46
C VAL A 459 -41.06 -35.55 12.89
N ASP A 460 -40.14 -36.51 13.08
CA ASP A 460 -38.84 -36.46 12.41
C ASP A 460 -39.01 -36.69 10.90
N GLY A 461 -38.35 -35.85 10.09
CA GLY A 461 -38.33 -35.94 8.63
C GLY A 461 -37.34 -36.99 8.11
N GLU A 462 -37.02 -36.91 6.82
CA GLU A 462 -36.16 -37.87 6.13
C GLU A 462 -34.68 -37.74 6.54
N TYR A 463 -34.26 -36.53 6.94
CA TYR A 463 -32.90 -36.21 7.34
C TYR A 463 -32.76 -35.94 8.84
N TYR A 464 -31.57 -36.14 9.39
CA TYR A 464 -31.30 -35.90 10.82
C TYR A 464 -31.63 -34.46 11.19
N GLY A 465 -32.46 -34.27 12.22
CA GLY A 465 -32.87 -32.95 12.70
C GLY A 465 -33.99 -32.29 11.90
N GLN A 466 -34.30 -32.77 10.69
CA GLN A 466 -35.37 -32.24 9.87
C GLN A 466 -36.74 -32.53 10.49
N GLN A 467 -37.64 -31.56 10.41
CA GLN A 467 -39.03 -31.71 10.87
C GLN A 467 -39.96 -32.03 9.70
N ASP A 468 -40.94 -32.90 9.92
CA ASP A 468 -42.07 -33.17 9.01
C ASP A 468 -43.39 -32.81 9.70
N VAL A 469 -44.03 -31.74 9.23
CA VAL A 469 -45.38 -31.36 9.65
C VAL A 469 -46.37 -32.19 8.86
N ARG A 470 -46.97 -33.17 9.53
CA ARG A 470 -47.95 -34.07 8.91
C ARG A 470 -49.37 -33.54 9.08
N LEU A 471 -50.12 -33.50 7.99
CA LEU A 471 -51.52 -33.11 7.91
C LEU A 471 -52.34 -34.38 7.62
N GLU A 472 -52.90 -35.00 8.65
CA GLU A 472 -53.57 -36.30 8.55
C GLU A 472 -55.09 -36.18 8.60
N ARG A 473 -55.78 -36.63 7.54
CA ARG A 473 -57.25 -36.58 7.42
C ARG A 473 -57.80 -35.17 7.71
N VAL A 474 -57.08 -34.16 7.23
CA VAL A 474 -57.44 -32.74 7.36
C VAL A 474 -58.19 -32.30 6.11
N ASP A 475 -59.35 -31.66 6.31
CA ASP A 475 -60.11 -31.02 5.22
C ASP A 475 -59.31 -29.85 4.65
N ASP A 476 -59.34 -29.65 3.33
CA ASP A 476 -58.58 -28.60 2.64
C ASP A 476 -58.90 -27.19 3.19
N GLU A 477 -60.14 -26.95 3.62
CA GLU A 477 -60.60 -25.68 4.21
C GLU A 477 -59.90 -25.28 5.52
N VAL A 478 -59.19 -26.19 6.21
CA VAL A 478 -58.49 -25.88 7.47
C VAL A 478 -56.98 -26.16 7.41
N VAL A 479 -56.47 -26.50 6.21
CA VAL A 479 -55.03 -26.79 6.02
C VAL A 479 -54.17 -25.60 6.43
N ALA A 480 -54.54 -24.38 6.01
CA ALA A 480 -53.77 -23.19 6.33
C ALA A 480 -53.62 -23.03 7.85
N TRP A 481 -54.73 -23.13 8.59
CA TRP A 481 -54.73 -23.05 10.05
C TRP A 481 -53.82 -24.11 10.70
N HIS A 482 -53.85 -25.35 10.20
CA HIS A 482 -53.01 -26.44 10.74
C HIS A 482 -51.52 -26.20 10.51
N VAL A 483 -51.14 -25.62 9.35
CA VAL A 483 -49.77 -25.19 9.08
C VAL A 483 -49.41 -24.01 9.99
N GLY A 484 -50.29 -23.01 10.10
CA GLY A 484 -50.15 -21.86 10.99
C GLY A 484 -49.87 -22.27 12.44
N ALA A 485 -50.69 -23.16 12.98
CA ALA A 485 -50.57 -23.66 14.34
C ALA A 485 -49.28 -24.46 14.59
N SER A 486 -48.72 -25.13 13.56
CA SER A 486 -47.45 -25.85 13.66
C SER A 486 -46.23 -24.92 13.62
N PHE A 487 -46.29 -23.81 12.89
CA PHE A 487 -45.16 -22.88 12.72
C PHE A 487 -45.15 -21.77 13.78
N ALA A 488 -46.31 -21.35 14.29
CA ALA A 488 -46.43 -20.27 15.26
C ALA A 488 -45.54 -20.43 16.51
N PRO A 489 -45.40 -21.61 17.15
CA PRO A 489 -44.55 -21.75 18.34
C PRO A 489 -43.05 -21.54 18.09
N VAL A 490 -42.60 -21.60 16.84
CA VAL A 490 -41.20 -21.41 16.45
C VAL A 490 -40.97 -20.01 15.89
N LEU A 491 -41.96 -19.46 15.18
CA LEU A 491 -41.85 -18.15 14.53
C LEU A 491 -42.31 -16.99 15.42
N LEU A 492 -43.09 -17.23 16.47
CA LEU A 492 -43.66 -16.19 17.33
C LEU A 492 -43.18 -16.33 18.77
N GLU A 493 -42.95 -15.19 19.43
CA GLU A 493 -42.66 -15.16 20.87
C GLU A 493 -43.87 -15.60 21.71
N GLU A 494 -45.07 -15.23 21.26
CA GLU A 494 -46.35 -15.63 21.86
C GLU A 494 -47.30 -16.17 20.79
N VAL A 495 -47.87 -17.36 21.02
CA VAL A 495 -48.82 -17.99 20.08
C VAL A 495 -50.22 -17.36 20.25
N PRO A 496 -50.80 -16.75 19.21
CA PRO A 496 -52.16 -16.18 19.26
C PRO A 496 -53.22 -17.22 19.59
N LEU A 497 -54.28 -16.81 20.32
CA LEU A 497 -55.39 -17.70 20.69
C LEU A 497 -56.07 -18.35 19.47
N GLU A 498 -56.13 -17.64 18.34
CA GLU A 498 -56.67 -18.13 17.07
C GLU A 498 -55.86 -19.27 16.45
N LEU A 499 -54.60 -19.50 16.86
CA LEU A 499 -53.74 -20.61 16.42
C LEU A 499 -53.60 -21.70 17.50
N THR A 500 -54.58 -21.79 18.41
CA THR A 500 -54.59 -22.79 19.48
C THR A 500 -55.61 -23.89 19.23
N ARG A 501 -55.41 -25.07 19.81
CA ARG A 501 -56.34 -26.20 19.66
C ARG A 501 -57.77 -25.92 20.15
N GLU A 502 -57.99 -24.83 20.89
CA GLU A 502 -59.29 -24.42 21.41
C GLU A 502 -60.13 -23.63 20.38
N THR A 503 -59.51 -23.11 19.32
CA THR A 503 -60.17 -22.38 18.23
C THR A 503 -61.23 -23.23 17.56
N ASP A 504 -62.43 -22.68 17.36
CA ASP A 504 -63.52 -23.42 16.75
C ASP A 504 -63.32 -23.60 15.24
N ARG A 505 -64.00 -24.58 14.64
CA ARG A 505 -63.78 -24.93 13.24
C ARG A 505 -64.03 -23.76 12.27
N ARG A 506 -65.02 -22.89 12.51
CA ARG A 506 -65.32 -21.77 11.60
C ARG A 506 -64.22 -20.72 11.64
N GLU A 507 -63.64 -20.50 12.80
CA GLU A 507 -62.48 -19.62 12.95
C GLU A 507 -61.25 -20.20 12.23
N ARG A 508 -61.05 -21.52 12.27
CA ARG A 508 -59.98 -22.20 11.51
C ARG A 508 -60.17 -22.09 9.99
N GLU A 509 -61.41 -22.25 9.52
CA GLU A 509 -61.76 -22.13 8.09
C GLU A 509 -61.56 -20.71 7.55
N ALA A 510 -61.58 -19.70 8.42
CA ALA A 510 -61.38 -18.30 8.04
C ALA A 510 -59.90 -17.87 8.07
N TRP A 511 -59.02 -18.59 8.76
CA TRP A 511 -57.60 -18.24 8.86
C TRP A 511 -56.87 -18.59 7.54
N PRO A 512 -55.99 -17.73 6.99
CA PRO A 512 -55.35 -16.56 7.60
C PRO A 512 -55.98 -15.19 7.25
N GLU A 513 -57.24 -15.14 6.77
CA GLU A 513 -57.89 -13.91 6.27
C GLU A 513 -58.22 -12.83 7.32
#